data_AF-A0A661FFK9-F1
#
_entry.id   AF-A0A661FFK9-F1
#
_cell.length_a   1.000
_cell.length_b   1.000
_cell.length_c   1.000
_cell.angle_alpha   90.00
_cell.angle_beta   90.00
_cell.angle_gamma   90.00
#
_symmetry.space_group_name_H-M   'P 1'
#
loop_
_entity.id
_entity.type
_entity.pdbx_description
1 polymer ?
#
loop_
_entity_poly.entity_id
_entity_poly.type
_entity_poly.pdbx_seq_one_letter_code
_entity_poly.pdbx_strand_id
1 'polypeptide(L)' 'YPVTHKLASVTVLSDTTMKADAWATALTVLGPEEGYKIAEQQELAVLFIIKSELGFVEKATPLFSEYIKVKQ' A
#
# COMPACT_ATOMS: atom_id res chain seq x y z
N TYR A 1 11.17 -14.63 11.40
CA TYR A 1 11.20 -15.28 10.08
C TYR A 1 10.80 -14.27 9.01
N PRO A 2 11.21 -14.45 7.74
CA PRO A 2 10.76 -13.59 6.63
C PRO A 2 9.24 -13.67 6.40
N VAL A 3 8.67 -12.63 5.76
CA VAL A 3 7.26 -12.61 5.37
C VAL A 3 6.96 -13.64 4.27
N THR A 4 5.74 -14.19 4.26
CA THR A 4 5.34 -15.29 3.35
C THR A 4 4.09 -14.98 2.52
N HIS A 5 3.50 -13.80 2.69
CA HIS A 5 2.29 -13.38 1.97
C HIS A 5 2.58 -12.98 0.52
N LYS A 6 1.50 -12.78 -0.26
CA LYS A 6 1.56 -12.50 -1.71
C LYS A 6 1.79 -11.03 -2.09
N LEU A 7 1.93 -10.11 -1.13
CA LEU A 7 2.23 -8.71 -1.41
C LEU A 7 3.60 -8.60 -2.11
N ALA A 8 3.63 -7.95 -3.28
CA ALA A 8 4.83 -7.78 -4.09
C ALA A 8 5.47 -6.41 -3.92
N SER A 9 4.66 -5.36 -3.79
CA SER A 9 5.11 -3.99 -3.62
C SER A 9 4.05 -3.15 -2.91
N VAL A 10 4.51 -2.11 -2.21
CA VAL A 10 3.69 -1.06 -1.61
C VAL A 10 4.28 0.29 -2.01
N THR A 11 3.42 1.20 -2.48
CA THR A 11 3.78 2.60 -2.72
C THR A 11 2.98 3.48 -1.76
N VAL A 12 3.67 4.34 -1.01
CA VAL A 12 3.06 5.26 -0.04
C VAL A 12 3.34 6.70 -0.45
N LEU A 13 2.28 7.51 -0.51
CA LEU A 13 2.39 8.97 -0.64
C LEU A 13 2.21 9.60 0.75
N SER A 14 3.09 10.53 1.10
CA SER A 14 3.05 11.22 2.38
C SER A 14 3.69 12.61 2.27
N ASP A 15 3.45 13.45 3.27
CA ASP A 15 4.01 14.79 3.41
C ASP A 15 5.54 14.79 3.57
N THR A 16 6.09 13.69 4.08
CA THR A 16 7.51 13.51 4.37
C THR A 16 7.98 12.13 3.93
N THR A 17 9.19 12.07 3.39
CA THR A 17 9.79 10.80 2.95
C THR A 17 9.96 9.82 4.12
N MET A 18 10.29 10.31 5.31
CA MET A 18 10.44 9.48 6.51
C MET A 18 9.16 8.72 6.85
N LYS A 19 7.98 9.38 6.83
CA LYS A 19 6.70 8.71 7.09
C LYS A 19 6.37 7.72 5.98
N ALA A 20 6.58 8.09 4.73
CA ALA A 20 6.33 7.20 3.59
C ALA A 20 7.14 5.90 3.69
N ASP A 21 8.43 6.00 3.99
CA ASP A 21 9.34 4.86 4.11
C ASP A 21 8.99 3.94 5.31
N ALA A 22 8.68 4.55 6.46
CA ALA A 22 8.25 3.83 7.65
C ALA A 22 6.95 3.05 7.40
N TRP A 23 5.93 3.70 6.80
CA TRP A 23 4.67 3.04 6.47
C TRP A 23 4.84 1.98 5.38
N ALA A 24 5.64 2.22 4.35
CA ALA A 24 5.90 1.23 3.31
C ALA A 24 6.47 -0.07 3.91
N THR A 25 7.42 0.06 4.84
CA THR A 25 7.97 -1.08 5.57
C THR A 25 6.92 -1.77 6.45
N ALA A 26 6.19 -1.01 7.26
CA ALA A 26 5.18 -1.56 8.17
C ALA A 26 4.07 -2.32 7.41
N LEU A 27 3.56 -1.74 6.33
CA LEU A 27 2.52 -2.33 5.50
C LEU A 27 3.04 -3.55 4.72
N THR A 28 4.31 -3.55 4.33
CA THR A 28 4.98 -4.72 3.75
C THR A 28 5.06 -5.87 4.74
N VAL A 29 5.21 -5.61 6.04
CA VAL A 29 5.23 -6.66 7.08
C VAL A 29 3.82 -7.20 7.37
N LEU A 30 2.82 -6.32 7.40
CA LEU A 30 1.42 -6.67 7.67
C LEU A 30 0.77 -7.47 6.53
N GLY A 31 1.22 -7.24 5.29
CA GLY A 31 0.69 -7.91 4.11
C GLY A 31 -0.58 -7.25 3.55
N PRO A 32 -1.17 -7.83 2.51
CA PRO A 32 -2.11 -7.13 1.64
C PRO A 32 -3.50 -6.89 2.24
N GLU A 33 -3.95 -7.74 3.16
CA GLU A 33 -5.29 -7.60 3.77
C GLU A 33 -5.26 -6.69 5.01
N GLU A 34 -4.48 -7.06 6.04
CA GLU A 34 -4.39 -6.26 7.26
C GLU A 34 -3.72 -4.90 7.00
N GLY A 35 -2.69 -4.87 6.14
CA GLY A 35 -2.05 -3.63 5.73
C GLY A 35 -3.03 -2.68 5.04
N TYR A 36 -3.87 -3.17 4.13
CA TYR A 36 -4.88 -2.33 3.47
C TYR A 36 -5.90 -1.78 4.48
N LYS A 37 -6.39 -2.61 5.39
CA LYS A 37 -7.34 -2.19 6.43
C LYS A 37 -6.75 -1.11 7.34
N ILE A 38 -5.50 -1.27 7.79
CA ILE A 38 -4.82 -0.25 8.60
C ILE A 38 -4.58 1.02 7.78
N ALA A 39 -4.18 0.89 6.51
CA ALA A 39 -3.97 2.05 5.64
C ALA A 39 -5.26 2.87 5.44
N GLU A 40 -6.42 2.22 5.28
CA GLU A 40 -7.71 2.93 5.24
C GLU A 40 -8.05 3.58 6.57
N GLN A 41 -7.89 2.87 7.69
CA GLN A 41 -8.19 3.41 9.03
C GLN A 41 -7.32 4.61 9.42
N GLN A 42 -6.08 4.64 8.95
CA GLN A 42 -5.12 5.72 9.19
C GLN A 42 -5.14 6.78 8.09
N GLU A 43 -6.09 6.69 7.14
CA GLU A 43 -6.26 7.62 6.02
C GLU A 43 -4.95 7.82 5.22
N LEU A 44 -4.25 6.71 4.94
CA LEU A 44 -2.99 6.73 4.20
C LEU A 44 -3.23 6.60 2.70
N ALA A 45 -2.51 7.38 1.91
CA ALA A 45 -2.49 7.26 0.45
C ALA A 45 -1.53 6.15 0.03
N VAL A 46 -2.05 4.94 -0.14
CA VAL A 46 -1.28 3.73 -0.47
C VAL A 46 -1.82 2.99 -1.69
N LEU A 47 -0.89 2.47 -2.51
CA LEU A 47 -1.13 1.47 -3.56
C LEU A 47 -0.41 0.16 -3.21
N PHE A 48 -1.16 -0.94 -3.21
CA PHE A 48 -0.64 -2.29 -3.03
C PHE A 48 -0.62 -3.03 -4.37
N ILE A 49 0.48 -3.73 -4.67
CA ILE A 49 0.60 -4.63 -5.81
C ILE A 49 0.71 -6.06 -5.28
N ILE A 50 -0.25 -6.92 -5.61
CA ILE A 50 -0.44 -8.23 -4.98
C ILE A 50 -0.32 -9.32 -6.04
N LYS A 51 0.47 -10.37 -5.79
CA LYS A 51 0.57 -11.52 -6.69
C LYS A 51 -0.74 -12.30 -6.72
N SER A 52 -1.23 -12.61 -7.91
CA SER A 52 -2.36 -13.50 -8.16
C SER A 52 -1.92 -14.67 -9.05
N GLU A 53 -2.81 -15.64 -9.31
CA GLU A 53 -2.51 -16.78 -10.19
C GLU A 53 -2.26 -16.36 -11.65
N LEU A 54 -2.84 -15.23 -12.07
CA LEU A 54 -2.79 -14.72 -13.44
C LEU A 54 -1.85 -13.52 -13.60
N GLY A 55 -1.07 -13.17 -12.56
CA GLY A 55 -0.14 -12.05 -12.59
C GLY A 55 -0.22 -11.20 -11.32
N PHE A 56 -0.64 -9.95 -11.46
CA PHE A 56 -0.72 -8.98 -10.36
C PHE A 56 -2.09 -8.31 -10.31
N VAL A 57 -2.51 -7.97 -9.09
CA VAL A 57 -3.70 -7.18 -8.81
C VAL A 57 -3.28 -5.93 -8.06
N GLU A 58 -3.82 -4.79 -8.48
CA GLU A 58 -3.64 -3.50 -7.83
C GLU A 58 -4.78 -3.26 -6.84
N LYS A 59 -4.43 -2.77 -5.64
CA LYS A 59 -5.41 -2.36 -4.64
C LYS A 59 -4.99 -1.00 -4.09
N ALA A 60 -5.69 0.05 -4.51
CA ALA A 60 -5.44 1.41 -4.07
C ALA A 60 -6.43 1.79 -2.96
N THR A 61 -5.93 2.48 -1.94
CA THR A 61 -6.78 3.15 -0.94
C THR A 61 -7.58 4.29 -1.59
N PRO A 62 -8.71 4.70 -0.99
CA PRO A 62 -9.50 5.83 -1.50
C PRO A 62 -8.66 7.10 -1.66
N LEU A 63 -7.87 7.45 -0.65
CA LEU A 63 -7.04 8.66 -0.67
C LEU A 63 -5.97 8.62 -1.78
N PHE A 64 -5.33 7.48 -2.02
CA PHE A 64 -4.38 7.35 -3.14
C PHE A 64 -5.06 7.61 -4.49
N SER A 65 -6.29 7.09 -4.66
CA SER A 65 -7.08 7.28 -5.88
C SER A 65 -7.44 8.75 -6.11
N GLU A 66 -7.68 9.52 -5.04
CA GLU A 66 -7.91 10.96 -5.13
C GLU A 66 -6.65 11.72 -5.56
N TYR A 67 -5.50 11.42 -4.97
CA TYR A 67 -4.23 12.07 -5.31
C TYR A 67 -3.87 11.93 -6.80
N ILE A 68 -4.12 10.76 -7.40
CA ILE A 68 -3.77 10.51 -8.80
C ILE A 68 -4.80 11.09 -9.78
N LYS A 69 -6.06 11.28 -9.37
CA LYS A 69 -7.08 11.95 -10.20
C LYS A 69 -6.79 13.44 -10.36
N VAL A 70 -6.26 14.09 -9.33
CA VAL A 70 -5.94 15.53 -9.34
C VAL A 70 -4.77 15.87 -10.28
N LYS A 71 -3.97 14.88 -10.68
CA LYS A 71 -2.76 15.08 -11.50
C LYS A 71 -2.90 14.65 -12.98
N GLN A 72 -4.11 14.34 -13.46
CA GLN A 72 -4.36 14.08 -14.89
C GLN A 72 -4.94 15.29 -15.60
#